data_AF-A0A2V2EK78-F1
#
_entry.id   AF-A0A2V2EK78-F1
#
_cell.length_a   1.000
_cell.length_b   1.000
_cell.length_c   1.000
_cell.angle_alpha   90.00
_cell.angle_beta   90.00
_cell.angle_gamma   90.00
#
_symmetry.space_group_name_H-M   'P 1'
#
loop_
_entity.id
_entity.type
_entity.pdbx_description
1 polymer ?
#
loop_
_entity_poly.entity_id
_entity_poly.type
_entity_poly.pdbx_seq_one_letter_code
_entity_poly.pdbx_strand_id
1 'polypeptide(L)'
;MKIGKQLLEHIFKCISAEKGKRILYAVVNIVLIALAVLSGWGIIKAWGIMFEQTFFGGLIFLIVCCAFALGFLINGVIGQAIHLIVNLIAMFNPEERSYAAGAFIIALLSIGGMVVAIILLI
;
A
#
# COMPACT_ATOMS: atom_id res chain seq x y z
N MET A 1 12.66 -10.86 -12.97
CA MET A 1 13.74 -10.04 -12.36
C MET A 1 13.47 -8.54 -12.22
N LYS A 2 12.36 -7.95 -12.72
CA LYS A 2 12.08 -6.50 -12.56
C LYS A 2 11.48 -6.09 -11.20
N ILE A 3 10.66 -6.96 -10.59
CA ILE A 3 9.95 -6.66 -9.33
C ILE A 3 10.93 -6.50 -8.15
N GLY A 4 11.93 -7.39 -8.02
CA GLY A 4 12.93 -7.30 -6.94
C GLY A 4 13.78 -6.02 -7.02
N LYS A 5 14.10 -5.56 -8.23
CA LYS A 5 14.82 -4.30 -8.44
C LYS A 5 13.97 -3.09 -8.05
N GLN A 6 12.69 -3.06 -8.44
CA GLN A 6 11.75 -2.00 -8.04
C GLN A 6 11.53 -1.98 -6.52
N LEU A 7 11.41 -3.15 -5.89
CA LEU A 7 11.29 -3.28 -4.44
C LEU A 7 12.53 -2.71 -3.73
N LEU A 8 13.72 -3.08 -4.19
CA LEU A 8 14.98 -2.55 -3.66
C LEU A 8 15.09 -1.02 -3.84
N GLU A 9 14.78 -0.49 -5.03
CA GLU A 9 14.79 0.96 -5.26
C GLU A 9 13.78 1.70 -4.37
N HIS A 10 12.61 1.10 -4.12
CA HIS A 10 11.61 1.65 -3.22
C HIS A 10 12.08 1.60 -1.75
N ILE A 11 12.67 0.48 -1.31
CA ILE A 11 13.28 0.33 0.02
C ILE A 11 14.37 1.40 0.22
N PHE A 12 15.28 1.56 -0.73
CA PHE A 12 16.36 2.55 -0.63
C PHE A 12 15.83 3.98 -0.58
N LYS A 13 14.78 4.31 -1.34
CA LYS A 13 14.12 5.64 -1.27
C LYS A 13 13.43 5.88 0.06
N CYS A 14 12.83 4.85 0.67
CA CYS A 14 12.21 4.96 1.99
C CYS A 14 13.27 5.13 3.10
N ILE A 15 14.40 4.42 3.00
CA ILE A 15 15.52 4.53 3.93
C ILE A 15 16.23 5.89 3.80
N SER A 16 16.43 6.37 2.56
CA SER A 16 17.11 7.65 2.30
C SER A 16 16.20 8.87 2.44
N ALA A 17 14.94 8.69 2.83
CA ALA A 17 13.98 9.78 2.96
C ALA A 17 14.44 10.77 4.05
N GLU A 18 14.80 11.99 3.61
CA GLU A 18 15.05 13.15 4.45
C GLU A 18 13.90 13.35 5.47
N LYS A 19 14.24 13.85 6.67
CA LYS A 19 13.33 14.00 7.83
C LYS A 19 11.91 14.48 7.46
N GLY A 20 11.80 15.48 6.58
CA GLY A 20 10.51 16.05 6.16
C GLY A 20 9.69 15.21 5.17
N LYS A 21 10.31 14.33 4.38
CA LYS A 21 9.63 13.55 3.34
C LYS A 21 9.00 12.26 3.85
N ARG A 22 9.40 11.80 5.04
CA ARG A 22 8.92 10.54 5.65
C ARG A 22 7.41 10.50 5.86
N ILE A 23 6.84 11.61 6.32
CA ILE A 23 5.38 11.74 6.50
C ILE A 23 4.69 11.75 5.14
N LEU A 24 5.24 12.47 4.16
CA LEU A 24 4.69 12.52 2.80
C LEU A 24 4.64 11.13 2.17
N TYR A 25 5.72 10.35 2.27
CA TYR A 25 5.73 8.97 1.77
C TYR A 25 4.69 8.09 2.48
N ALA A 26 4.56 8.20 3.80
CA ALA A 26 3.55 7.46 4.55
C ALA A 26 2.12 7.81 4.09
N VAL A 27 1.85 9.09 3.78
CA VAL A 27 0.56 9.55 3.26
C VAL A 27 0.31 9.06 1.83
N VAL A 28 1.30 9.12 0.94
CA VAL A 28 1.17 8.60 -0.42
C VAL A 28 0.87 7.11 -0.40
N ASN A 29 1.55 6.35 0.46
CA ASN A 29 1.32 4.92 0.61
C ASN A 29 -0.09 4.61 1.10
N ILE A 30 -0.70 5.44 1.96
CA ILE A 30 -2.12 5.28 2.36
C ILE A 30 -3.04 5.31 1.13
N VAL A 31 -2.84 6.26 0.22
CA VAL A 31 -3.64 6.35 -1.01
C VAL A 31 -3.48 5.09 -1.85
N LEU A 32 -2.25 4.59 -1.99
CA LEU A 32 -1.98 3.36 -2.72
C LEU A 32 -2.62 2.13 -2.04
N ILE A 33 -2.56 2.04 -0.71
CA ILE A 33 -3.25 0.99 0.06
C ILE A 33 -4.75 1.04 -0.21
N ALA A 34 -5.38 2.22 -0.15
CA ALA A 34 -6.81 2.36 -0.40
C ALA A 34 -7.19 1.88 -1.81
N LEU A 35 -6.39 2.23 -2.82
CA LEU A 35 -6.58 1.76 -4.19
C LEU A 35 -6.37 0.25 -4.32
N ALA A 36 -5.43 -0.35 -3.58
CA ALA A 36 -5.23 -1.79 -3.55
C ALA A 36 -6.46 -2.51 -2.98
N VAL A 37 -7.00 -2.01 -1.86
CA VAL A 37 -8.21 -2.57 -1.22
C VAL A 37 -9.42 -2.46 -2.15
N LEU A 38 -9.64 -1.28 -2.76
CA LEU A 38 -10.72 -1.08 -3.73
C LEU A 38 -10.58 -2.00 -4.95
N SER A 39 -9.36 -2.20 -5.44
CA SER A 39 -9.10 -3.12 -6.55
C SER A 39 -9.38 -4.57 -6.15
N GLY A 40 -9.02 -4.97 -4.92
CA GLY A 40 -9.36 -6.28 -4.36
C GLY A 40 -10.86 -6.51 -4.26
N TRP A 41 -11.62 -5.51 -3.81
CA TRP A 41 -13.08 -5.56 -3.82
C TRP A 41 -13.66 -5.61 -5.24
N GLY A 42 -13.06 -4.88 -6.18
CA GLY A 42 -13.39 -4.92 -7.60
C GLY A 42 -13.25 -6.31 -8.22
N ILE A 43 -12.26 -7.12 -7.80
CA ILE A 43 -12.11 -8.52 -8.21
C ILE A 43 -13.34 -9.36 -7.83
N ILE A 44 -13.84 -9.19 -6.60
CA ILE A 44 -15.04 -9.89 -6.12
C ILE A 44 -16.26 -9.48 -6.95
N LYS A 45 -16.41 -8.19 -7.25
CA LYS A 45 -17.51 -7.68 -8.08
C LYS A 45 -17.41 -8.11 -9.54
N ALA A 46 -16.20 -8.20 -10.08
CA ALA A 46 -15.97 -8.65 -11.44
C ALA A 46 -16.50 -10.08 -11.66
N TRP A 47 -16.35 -10.94 -10.65
CA TRP A 47 -16.94 -12.29 -10.67
C TRP A 47 -18.45 -12.25 -10.87
N GLY A 48 -19.17 -11.44 -10.07
CA GLY A 48 -20.62 -11.27 -10.23
C GLY A 48 -21.00 -10.76 -11.62
N ILE A 49 -20.28 -9.75 -12.13
CA ILE A 49 -20.53 -9.21 -13.48
C ILE A 49 -20.34 -10.29 -14.56
N MET A 50 -19.30 -11.13 -14.45
CA MET A 50 -19.01 -12.17 -15.44
C MET A 50 -20.13 -13.21 -15.56
N PHE A 51 -20.70 -13.62 -14.43
CA PHE A 51 -21.65 -14.73 -14.38
C PHE A 51 -23.12 -14.30 -14.35
N GLU A 52 -23.41 -13.05 -13.97
CA GLU A 52 -24.78 -12.55 -13.81
C GLU A 52 -25.19 -11.52 -14.87
N GLN A 53 -24.23 -10.86 -15.53
CA GLN A 53 -24.53 -9.75 -16.45
C GLN A 53 -23.86 -9.91 -17.82
N THR A 54 -22.53 -9.74 -17.89
CA THR A 54 -21.77 -9.81 -19.13
C THR A 54 -20.41 -10.43 -18.88
N PHE A 55 -20.15 -11.57 -19.52
CA PHE A 55 -18.90 -12.29 -19.36
C PHE A 55 -17.68 -11.44 -19.76
N PHE A 56 -17.70 -10.85 -20.95
CA PHE A 56 -16.56 -10.06 -21.45
C PHE A 56 -16.33 -8.76 -20.66
N GLY A 57 -17.41 -8.08 -20.26
CA GLY A 57 -17.31 -6.87 -19.42
C GLY A 57 -16.69 -7.19 -18.07
N GLY A 58 -17.17 -8.25 -17.42
CA GLY A 58 -16.61 -8.72 -16.15
C GLY A 58 -15.16 -9.20 -16.28
N LEU A 59 -14.80 -9.91 -17.36
CA LEU A 59 -13.44 -10.39 -17.59
C LEU A 59 -12.44 -9.24 -17.79
N ILE A 60 -12.80 -8.22 -18.56
CA ILE A 60 -11.95 -7.03 -18.75
C ILE A 60 -11.78 -6.30 -17.42
N PHE A 61 -12.87 -6.12 -16.67
CA PHE A 61 -12.81 -5.48 -15.35
C PHE A 61 -11.94 -6.27 -14.36
N LEU A 62 -12.06 -7.60 -14.34
CA LEU A 62 -11.23 -8.50 -13.53
C LEU A 62 -9.74 -8.31 -13.81
N ILE A 63 -9.34 -8.28 -15.09
CA ILE A 63 -7.93 -8.11 -15.49
C ILE A 63 -7.39 -6.75 -14.99
N VAL A 64 -8.17 -5.69 -15.16
CA VAL A 64 -7.80 -4.34 -14.70
C VAL A 64 -7.65 -4.32 -13.18
N CYS A 65 -8.63 -4.84 -12.43
CA CYS A 65 -8.57 -4.91 -10.98
C CYS A 65 -7.40 -5.75 -10.48
N CYS A 66 -7.09 -6.89 -11.11
CA CYS A 66 -5.93 -7.71 -10.76
C CYS A 66 -4.60 -6.96 -10.99
N ALA A 67 -4.44 -6.29 -12.14
CA ALA A 67 -3.22 -5.54 -12.43
C ALA A 67 -3.01 -4.39 -11.43
N PHE A 68 -4.08 -3.65 -11.12
CA PHE A 68 -4.06 -2.54 -10.15
C PHE A 68 -3.81 -3.04 -8.73
N ALA A 69 -4.47 -4.13 -8.31
CA ALA A 69 -4.27 -4.74 -7.00
C ALA A 69 -2.80 -5.13 -6.79
N LEU A 70 -2.17 -5.80 -7.77
CA LEU A 70 -0.76 -6.18 -7.69
C LEU A 70 0.16 -4.95 -7.63
N GLY A 71 -0.06 -3.96 -8.50
CA GLY A 71 0.75 -2.75 -8.55
C GLY A 71 0.69 -1.93 -7.27
N PHE A 72 -0.51 -1.77 -6.71
CA PHE A 72 -0.72 -0.98 -5.50
C PHE A 72 -0.42 -1.73 -4.22
N LEU A 73 -0.55 -3.06 -4.19
CA LEU A 73 -0.15 -3.86 -3.02
C LEU A 73 1.36 -3.77 -2.80
N ILE A 74 2.16 -3.81 -3.88
CA ILE A 74 3.61 -3.65 -3.78
C ILE A 74 3.98 -2.26 -3.29
N ASN A 75 3.46 -1.21 -3.95
CA ASN A 75 3.90 0.16 -3.63
C ASN A 75 3.25 0.73 -2.36
N GLY A 76 2.00 0.35 -2.07
CA GLY A 76 1.25 0.81 -0.90
C GLY A 76 1.54 -0.06 0.32
N VAL A 77 1.17 -1.34 0.28
CA VAL A 77 1.22 -2.20 1.48
C VAL A 77 2.66 -2.54 1.86
N ILE A 78 3.46 -3.02 0.92
CA ILE A 78 4.86 -3.37 1.22
C ILE A 78 5.66 -2.11 1.53
N GLY A 79 5.46 -1.03 0.77
CA GLY A 79 6.04 0.29 1.05
C GLY A 79 5.75 0.77 2.47
N GLN A 80 4.49 0.64 2.92
CA GLN A 80 4.10 1.03 4.27
C GLN A 80 4.69 0.14 5.36
N ALA A 81 4.78 -1.17 5.12
CA ALA A 81 5.42 -2.11 6.04
C ALA A 81 6.92 -1.79 6.21
N ILE A 82 7.62 -1.46 5.12
CA ILE A 82 9.02 -1.01 5.17
C ILE A 82 9.11 0.30 5.95
N HIS A 83 8.23 1.26 5.67
CA HIS A 83 8.18 2.53 6.41
C HIS A 83 7.99 2.35 7.91
N LEU A 84 7.19 1.36 8.33
CA LEU A 84 7.01 1.01 9.72
C LEU A 84 8.35 0.60 10.36
N ILE A 85 9.08 -0.33 9.73
CA ILE A 85 10.35 -0.87 10.24
C ILE A 85 11.43 0.22 10.25
N VAL A 86 11.57 0.97 9.16
CA VAL A 86 12.60 2.03 9.03
C VAL A 86 12.37 3.14 10.05
N ASN A 87 11.13 3.58 10.25
CA ASN A 87 10.83 4.62 11.23
C ASN A 87 10.95 4.12 12.67
N LEU A 88 10.65 2.85 12.95
CA LEU A 88 10.90 2.25 14.26
C LEU A 88 12.39 2.30 14.62
N ILE A 89 13.28 1.99 13.67
CA ILE A 89 14.73 2.09 13.87
C ILE A 89 15.16 3.55 14.03
N ALA A 90 14.64 4.45 13.19
CA ALA A 90 15.01 5.87 13.22
C ALA A 90 14.55 6.61 14.48
N MET A 91 13.54 6.10 15.22
CA MET A 91 13.14 6.65 16.51
C MET A 91 14.24 6.61 17.58
N PHE A 92 15.23 5.72 17.42
CA PHE A 92 16.40 5.65 18.30
C PHE A 92 17.44 6.74 18.00
N ASN A 93 17.36 7.43 16.85
CA ASN A 93 18.19 8.58 16.54
C ASN A 93 17.54 9.87 17.11
N PRO A 94 18.19 10.58 18.07
CA PRO A 94 17.64 11.79 18.68
C PRO A 94 17.25 12.87 17.68
N GLU A 95 17.98 12.97 16.58
CA GLU A 95 17.78 14.02 15.58
C GLU A 95 16.58 13.78 14.64
N GLU A 96 16.12 12.54 14.54
CA GLU A 96 15.03 12.11 13.66
C GLU A 96 13.79 11.68 14.44
N ARG A 97 13.91 11.52 15.75
CA ARG A 97 12.94 10.86 16.61
C ARG A 97 11.51 11.37 16.46
N SER A 98 11.30 12.68 16.42
CA SER A 98 9.94 13.28 16.32
C SER A 98 9.27 12.97 14.98
N TYR A 99 9.99 13.16 13.87
CA TYR A 99 9.50 12.86 12.52
C TYR A 99 9.32 11.36 12.29
N ALA A 100 10.25 10.54 12.80
CA ALA A 100 10.18 9.09 12.73
C ALA A 100 8.98 8.56 13.53
N ALA A 101 8.74 9.06 14.74
CA ALA A 101 7.58 8.66 15.55
C ALA A 101 6.25 9.02 14.85
N GLY A 102 6.14 10.24 14.28
CA GLY A 102 4.96 10.64 13.53
C GLY A 102 4.69 9.75 12.32
N ALA A 103 5.71 9.50 11.49
CA ALA A 103 5.59 8.63 10.33
C ALA A 103 5.32 7.16 10.71
N PHE A 104 5.88 6.68 11.83
CA PHE A 104 5.61 5.34 12.37
C PHE A 104 4.14 5.17 12.76
N ILE A 105 3.58 6.13 13.50
CA ILE A 105 2.17 6.08 13.93
C ILE A 105 1.24 6.08 12.71
N ILE A 106 1.50 6.94 11.71
CA ILE A 106 0.73 6.96 10.46
C ILE A 106 0.81 5.61 9.74
N ALA A 107 2.02 5.05 9.63
CA ALA A 107 2.21 3.74 9.01
C ALA A 107 1.45 2.64 9.74
N LEU A 108 1.53 2.61 11.08
CA LEU A 108 0.83 1.62 11.90
C LEU A 108 -0.70 1.72 11.75
N LEU A 109 -1.24 2.93 11.89
CA LEU A 109 -2.69 3.19 11.76
C LEU A 109 -3.19 2.85 10.36
N SER A 110 -2.42 3.13 9.32
CA SER A 110 -2.82 2.83 7.95
C SER A 110 -2.85 1.33 7.63
N ILE A 111 -1.90 0.55 8.14
CA ILE A 111 -1.93 -0.91 8.03
C ILE A 111 -3.12 -1.48 8.82
N GLY A 112 -3.36 -0.98 10.04
CA GLY A 112 -4.54 -1.36 10.81
C GLY A 112 -5.85 -1.03 10.09
N GLY A 113 -5.96 0.18 9.53
CA GLY A 113 -7.10 0.62 8.75
C GLY A 113 -7.34 -0.22 7.50
N MET A 114 -6.26 -0.64 6.81
CA MET A 114 -6.35 -1.59 5.70
C MET A 114 -6.98 -2.90 6.12
N VAL A 115 -6.54 -3.50 7.23
CA VAL A 115 -7.07 -4.78 7.73
C VAL A 115 -8.56 -4.64 8.05
N VAL A 116 -8.95 -3.57 8.74
CA VAL A 116 -10.37 -3.27 9.02
C VAL A 116 -11.17 -3.11 7.73
N ALA A 117 -10.66 -2.37 6.75
CA ALA A 117 -11.34 -2.16 5.48
C ALA A 117 -11.53 -3.49 4.70
N ILE A 118 -10.52 -4.37 4.71
CA ILE A 118 -10.63 -5.70 4.10
C ILE A 118 -11.73 -6.51 4.79
N ILE A 119 -11.78 -6.52 6.13
CA ILE A 119 -12.80 -7.24 6.90
C ILE A 119 -14.21 -6.72 6.59
N LEU A 120 -14.39 -5.41 6.42
CA LEU A 120 -15.70 -4.80 6.15
C LEU A 120 -16.18 -4.99 4.70
N LEU A 121 -15.28 -5.28 3.76
CA LEU A 121 -15.58 -5.38 2.33
C LEU A 121 -15.72 -6.83 1.82
N ILE A 122 -15.31 -7.81 2.62
CA ILE A 122 -15.51 -9.25 2.38
C ILE A 122 -16.81 -9.68 3.03
#